data_AF-A0A0D8YAD5-F1
#
_entry.id   AF-A0A0D8YAD5-F1
#
_cell.length_a   1.000
_cell.length_b   1.000
_cell.length_c   1.000
_cell.angle_alpha   90.00
_cell.angle_beta   90.00
_cell.angle_gamma   90.00
#
_symmetry.space_group_name_H-M   'P 1'
#
loop_
_entity.id
_entity.type
_entity.pdbx_description
1 polymer ?
#
loop_
_entity_poly.entity_id
_entity_poly.type
_entity_poly.pdbx_seq_one_letter_code
_entity_poly.pdbx_strand_id
1 'polypeptide(L)'
;MWTEEKKHLDIMDRLAAKHDISHSIFSPIFSVVAYGLGVFSALLGKETAMACTVAVEELIGQHYNNQLKELIADDPEVHKELLDLLTKLRDDELNHHDTAIKYGGLEAPQFDIMKRIIQFGCKGAIKIAEKL
;
A
#
# COMPACT_ATOMS: atom_id res chain seq x y z
N MET A 1 -8.45 6.20 -6.03
CA MET A 1 -8.15 6.37 -4.59
C MET A 1 -9.33 6.00 -3.70
N TRP A 2 -9.99 6.87 -2.92
CA TRP A 2 -10.81 6.44 -1.76
C TRP A 2 -11.81 5.28 -1.99
N THR A 3 -12.59 5.32 -3.07
CA THR A 3 -13.54 4.25 -3.38
C THR A 3 -12.85 2.95 -3.79
N GLU A 4 -11.66 3.03 -4.40
CA GLU A 4 -10.81 1.88 -4.76
C GLU A 4 -10.13 1.32 -3.51
N GLU A 5 -9.54 2.15 -2.66
CA GLU A 5 -8.95 1.74 -1.37
C GLU A 5 -9.92 0.94 -0.50
N LYS A 6 -11.18 1.39 -0.44
CA LYS A 6 -12.24 0.65 0.28
C LYS A 6 -12.51 -0.72 -0.33
N LYS A 7 -12.45 -0.84 -1.66
CA LYS A 7 -12.62 -2.12 -2.35
C LYS A 7 -11.40 -3.01 -2.11
N HIS A 8 -10.19 -2.45 -2.12
CA HIS A 8 -8.96 -3.19 -1.82
C HIS A 8 -9.01 -3.77 -0.41
N LEU A 9 -9.39 -2.97 0.60
CA LEU A 9 -9.59 -3.44 1.97
C LEU A 9 -10.64 -4.57 2.05
N ASP A 10 -11.81 -4.37 1.44
CA ASP A 10 -12.88 -5.39 1.41
C ASP A 10 -12.44 -6.69 0.70
N ILE A 11 -11.64 -6.59 -0.35
CA ILE A 11 -11.04 -7.74 -1.03
C ILE A 11 -10.10 -8.48 -0.07
N MET A 12 -9.21 -7.76 0.62
CA MET A 12 -8.26 -8.38 1.55
C MET A 12 -8.94 -9.02 2.75
N ASP A 13 -9.96 -8.37 3.33
CA ASP A 13 -10.73 -8.94 4.43
C ASP A 13 -11.46 -10.23 4.02
N ARG A 14 -11.99 -10.29 2.79
CA ARG A 14 -12.60 -11.51 2.25
C ARG A 14 -11.58 -12.61 2.00
N LEU A 15 -10.40 -12.27 1.49
CA LEU A 15 -9.31 -13.24 1.29
C LEU A 15 -8.86 -13.80 2.65
N ALA A 16 -8.63 -12.94 3.64
CA ALA A 16 -8.27 -13.35 4.99
C ALA A 16 -9.32 -14.32 5.57
N ALA A 17 -10.60 -13.95 5.49
CA ALA A 17 -11.69 -14.81 5.95
C ALA A 17 -11.80 -16.14 5.17
N LYS A 18 -11.61 -16.12 3.84
CA LYS A 18 -11.63 -17.34 2.99
C LYS A 18 -10.54 -18.33 3.37
N HIS A 19 -9.39 -17.83 3.83
CA HIS A 19 -8.22 -18.63 4.16
C HIS A 19 -8.02 -18.82 5.68
N ASP A 20 -9.00 -18.45 6.50
CA ASP A 20 -8.94 -18.51 7.98
C ASP A 20 -7.70 -17.80 8.57
N ILE A 21 -7.29 -16.70 7.92
CA ILE A 21 -6.17 -15.86 8.35
C ILE A 21 -6.73 -14.77 9.27
N SER A 22 -6.23 -14.73 10.49
CA SER A 22 -6.56 -13.66 11.44
C SER A 22 -5.80 -12.37 11.10
N HIS A 23 -6.42 -11.21 11.29
CA HIS A 23 -5.71 -9.93 11.22
C HIS A 23 -4.60 -9.85 12.28
N SER A 24 -3.50 -9.17 11.94
CA SER A 24 -2.40 -8.94 12.88
C SER A 24 -2.91 -8.20 14.13
N ILE A 25 -2.42 -8.58 15.31
CA ILE A 25 -2.75 -7.90 16.58
C ILE A 25 -2.34 -6.41 16.58
N PHE A 26 -1.42 -6.02 15.70
CA PHE A 26 -0.95 -4.64 15.54
C PHE A 26 -1.82 -3.81 14.60
N SER A 27 -2.81 -4.41 13.92
CA SER A 27 -3.68 -3.70 12.96
C SER A 27 -4.29 -2.42 13.54
N PRO A 28 -4.84 -2.38 14.77
CA PRO A 28 -5.39 -1.14 15.33
C PRO A 28 -4.34 -0.02 15.47
N ILE A 29 -3.11 -0.39 15.83
CA ILE A 29 -2.01 0.57 15.99
C ILE A 29 -1.59 1.12 14.63
N PHE A 30 -1.44 0.24 13.63
CA PHE A 30 -1.08 0.65 12.27
C PHE A 30 -2.17 1.53 11.64
N SER A 31 -3.45 1.25 11.86
CA SER A 31 -4.55 2.11 11.39
C SER A 31 -4.48 3.52 11.96
N VAL A 32 -4.19 3.67 13.26
CA VAL A 32 -4.04 4.99 13.90
C VAL A 32 -2.84 5.75 13.32
N VAL A 33 -1.70 5.06 13.14
CA VAL A 33 -0.50 5.66 12.55
C VAL A 33 -0.73 6.10 11.10
N ALA A 34 -1.35 5.25 10.28
CA ALA A 34 -1.66 5.57 8.89
C ALA A 34 -2.62 6.77 8.76
N TYR A 35 -3.66 6.81 9.59
CA TYR A 35 -4.58 7.94 9.65
C TYR A 35 -3.86 9.23 10.06
N GLY A 36 -3.03 9.18 11.10
CA GLY A 36 -2.25 10.31 11.57
C GLY A 36 -1.29 10.84 10.50
N LEU A 37 -0.62 9.95 9.76
CA LEU A 37 0.26 10.31 8.65
C LEU A 37 -0.51 11.07 7.55
N GLY A 38 -1.68 10.56 7.15
CA GLY A 38 -2.52 11.22 6.14
C GLY A 38 -2.99 12.61 6.60
N VAL A 39 -3.53 12.73 7.81
CA VAL A 39 -3.96 14.02 8.37
C VAL A 39 -2.80 15.00 8.44
N PHE A 40 -1.65 14.57 8.96
CA PHE A 40 -0.49 15.43 9.09
C PHE A 40 0.03 15.92 7.73
N SER A 41 0.14 15.03 6.74
CA SER A 41 0.56 15.41 5.39
C SER A 41 -0.41 16.41 4.73
N ALA A 42 -1.72 16.27 4.96
CA ALA A 42 -2.74 17.18 4.42
C ALA A 42 -2.67 18.57 5.07
N LEU A 43 -2.37 18.64 6.38
CA LEU A 43 -2.17 19.91 7.08
C LEU A 43 -0.95 20.68 6.57
N LEU A 44 0.07 19.96 6.07
CA LEU A 44 1.27 20.55 5.46
C LEU A 44 1.09 20.96 4.00
N GLY A 45 -0.10 20.77 3.43
CA GLY A 45 -0.44 21.20 2.07
C GLY A 45 -0.68 20.06 1.09
N LYS A 46 -1.22 20.42 -0.07
CA LYS A 46 -1.63 19.48 -1.11
C LYS A 46 -0.45 18.68 -1.65
N GLU A 47 0.66 19.33 -1.96
CA GLU A 47 1.87 18.72 -2.51
C GLU A 47 2.43 17.70 -1.53
N THR A 48 2.47 18.02 -0.23
CA THR A 48 2.91 17.10 0.83
C THR A 48 1.99 15.89 0.98
N ALA A 49 0.67 16.09 0.89
CA ALA A 49 -0.30 14.99 0.88
C ALA A 49 -0.10 14.06 -0.33
N MET A 50 0.06 14.64 -1.53
CA MET A 50 0.33 13.87 -2.74
C MET A 50 1.67 13.14 -2.65
N ALA A 51 2.70 13.76 -2.09
CA ALA A 51 4.00 13.14 -1.88
C ALA A 51 3.94 11.96 -0.90
N CYS A 52 3.11 12.06 0.14
CA CYS A 52 2.82 10.93 1.02
C CYS A 52 2.18 9.78 0.22
N THR A 53 1.18 10.07 -0.61
CA THR A 53 0.57 9.08 -1.51
C THR A 53 1.62 8.46 -2.45
N VAL A 54 2.43 9.26 -3.16
CA VAL A 54 3.52 8.74 -4.02
C VAL A 54 4.41 7.77 -3.26
N ALA A 55 4.84 8.13 -2.05
CA ALA A 55 5.74 7.30 -1.25
C ALA A 55 5.10 5.96 -0.81
N VAL A 56 3.81 5.98 -0.44
CA VAL A 56 3.04 4.81 -0.01
C VAL A 56 2.73 3.90 -1.20
N GLU A 57 2.11 4.42 -2.26
CA GLU A 57 1.62 3.58 -3.36
C GLU A 57 2.75 2.96 -4.17
N GLU A 58 3.90 3.64 -4.30
CA GLU A 58 5.10 3.02 -4.89
C GLU A 58 5.54 1.78 -4.11
N LEU A 59 5.46 1.83 -2.78
CA LEU A 59 5.88 0.75 -1.91
C LEU A 59 4.86 -0.39 -1.88
N ILE A 60 3.56 -0.07 -1.85
CA ILE A 60 2.49 -1.07 -1.93
C ILE A 60 2.51 -1.76 -3.30
N GLY A 61 2.65 -1.00 -4.39
CA GLY A 61 2.83 -1.56 -5.73
C GLY A 61 4.05 -2.48 -5.84
N GLN A 62 5.18 -2.10 -5.23
CA GLN A 62 6.36 -2.97 -5.12
C GLN A 62 6.08 -4.24 -4.30
N HIS A 63 5.33 -4.12 -3.21
CA HIS A 63 4.95 -5.26 -2.36
C HIS A 63 4.09 -6.28 -3.13
N TYR A 64 3.04 -5.82 -3.80
CA TYR A 64 2.23 -6.70 -4.66
C TYR A 64 3.06 -7.32 -5.78
N ASN A 65 3.98 -6.57 -6.39
CA ASN A 65 4.85 -7.13 -7.42
C ASN A 65 5.78 -8.23 -6.89
N ASN A 66 6.21 -8.16 -5.62
CA ASN A 66 7.00 -9.23 -5.01
C ASN A 66 6.13 -10.46 -4.71
N GLN A 67 4.93 -10.27 -4.17
CA GLN A 67 3.97 -11.37 -3.95
C GLN A 67 3.64 -12.10 -5.26
N LEU A 68 3.41 -11.36 -6.35
CA LEU A 68 3.20 -11.94 -7.68
C LEU A 68 4.37 -12.82 -8.12
N LYS A 69 5.62 -12.36 -7.93
CA LYS A 69 6.81 -13.15 -8.27
C LYS A 69 6.91 -14.42 -7.44
N GLU A 70 6.62 -14.34 -6.14
CA GLU A 70 6.63 -15.50 -5.24
C GLU A 70 5.60 -16.54 -5.66
N LEU A 71 4.37 -16.11 -5.94
CA LEU A 71 3.28 -17.01 -6.38
C LEU A 71 3.56 -17.63 -7.76
N ILE A 72 4.15 -16.88 -8.70
CA ILE A 72 4.56 -17.41 -10.01
C ILE A 72 5.67 -18.45 -9.86
N ALA A 73 6.60 -18.24 -8.94
CA ALA A 73 7.71 -19.17 -8.70
C ALA A 73 7.28 -20.44 -7.97
N ASP A 74 6.19 -20.38 -7.19
CA ASP A 74 5.61 -21.52 -6.48
C ASP A 74 4.80 -22.42 -7.42
N ASP A 75 3.61 -21.98 -7.85
CA ASP A 75 2.78 -22.68 -8.86
C ASP A 75 1.76 -21.70 -9.48
N PRO A 76 2.00 -21.21 -10.71
CA PRO A 76 1.15 -20.19 -11.31
C PRO A 76 -0.25 -20.69 -11.69
N GLU A 77 -0.43 -21.99 -11.94
CA GLU A 77 -1.74 -22.55 -12.29
C GLU A 77 -2.63 -22.69 -11.05
N VAL A 78 -2.04 -23.12 -9.92
CA VAL A 78 -2.74 -23.18 -8.63
C VAL A 78 -3.14 -21.79 -8.15
N HIS A 79 -2.25 -20.80 -8.32
CA HIS A 79 -2.45 -19.44 -7.80
C HIS A 79 -3.12 -18.48 -8.77
N LYS A 80 -3.61 -18.95 -9.92
CA LYS A 80 -4.12 -18.12 -11.02
C LYS A 80 -5.11 -17.03 -10.59
N GLU A 81 -6.12 -17.38 -9.81
CA GLU A 81 -7.12 -16.41 -9.32
C GLU A 81 -6.49 -15.30 -8.46
N LEU A 82 -5.54 -15.68 -7.60
CA LEU A 82 -4.84 -14.74 -6.72
C LEU A 82 -3.86 -13.86 -7.51
N LEU A 83 -3.19 -14.42 -8.52
CA LEU A 83 -2.32 -13.68 -9.43
C LEU A 83 -3.09 -12.61 -10.20
N ASP A 84 -4.25 -12.96 -10.77
CA ASP A 84 -5.10 -12.00 -11.50
C ASP A 84 -5.57 -10.87 -10.57
N LEU A 85 -5.97 -11.23 -9.35
CA LEU A 85 -6.44 -10.27 -8.35
C LEU A 85 -5.33 -9.32 -7.89
N LEU A 86 -4.17 -9.84 -7.48
CA LEU A 86 -3.03 -9.03 -7.05
C LEU A 86 -2.46 -8.18 -8.18
N THR A 87 -2.52 -8.67 -9.43
CA THR A 87 -2.14 -7.89 -10.63
C THR A 87 -3.01 -6.65 -10.75
N LYS A 88 -4.33 -6.81 -10.61
CA LYS A 88 -5.26 -5.68 -10.65
C LYS A 88 -5.03 -4.69 -9.52
N LEU A 89 -4.84 -5.17 -8.29
CA LEU A 89 -4.56 -4.31 -7.14
C LEU A 89 -3.27 -3.51 -7.37
N ARG A 90 -2.18 -4.17 -7.78
CA ARG A 90 -0.92 -3.52 -8.14
C ARG A 90 -1.12 -2.42 -9.19
N ASP A 91 -1.86 -2.70 -10.25
CA ASP A 91 -2.06 -1.74 -11.34
C ASP A 91 -2.89 -0.53 -10.88
N ASP A 92 -3.86 -0.74 -9.98
CA ASP A 92 -4.57 0.36 -9.32
C ASP A 92 -3.61 1.24 -8.50
N GLU A 93 -2.71 0.64 -7.70
CA GLU A 93 -1.71 1.40 -6.91
C GLU A 93 -0.76 2.21 -7.80
N LEU A 94 -0.28 1.63 -8.90
CA LEU A 94 0.59 2.33 -9.84
C LEU A 94 -0.13 3.51 -10.49
N ASN A 95 -1.42 3.36 -10.79
CA ASN A 95 -2.24 4.47 -11.27
C ASN A 95 -2.46 5.55 -10.19
N HIS A 96 -2.59 5.18 -8.91
CA HIS A 96 -2.70 6.14 -7.81
C HIS A 96 -1.39 6.90 -7.61
N HIS A 97 -0.25 6.19 -7.66
CA HIS A 97 1.09 6.77 -7.68
C HIS A 97 1.24 7.82 -8.79
N ASP A 98 0.93 7.44 -10.03
CA ASP A 98 1.07 8.33 -11.19
C ASP A 98 0.12 9.53 -11.10
N THR A 99 -1.08 9.31 -10.55
CA THR A 99 -2.04 10.36 -10.25
C THR A 99 -1.47 11.34 -9.22
N ALA A 100 -0.86 10.84 -8.14
CA ALA A 100 -0.28 11.69 -7.11
C ALA A 100 0.91 12.51 -7.63
N ILE A 101 1.76 11.93 -8.49
CA ILE A 101 2.80 12.67 -9.22
C ILE A 101 2.17 13.80 -10.04
N LYS A 102 1.15 13.47 -10.87
CA LYS A 102 0.46 14.46 -11.71
C LYS A 102 -0.13 15.63 -10.91
N TYR A 103 -0.52 15.39 -9.66
CA TYR A 103 -1.13 16.41 -8.80
C TYR A 103 -0.17 17.17 -7.89
N GLY A 104 1.14 17.04 -8.08
CA GLY A 104 2.12 17.85 -7.36
C GLY A 104 2.94 17.08 -6.31
N GLY A 105 2.93 15.75 -6.35
CA GLY A 105 3.61 14.93 -5.34
C GLY A 105 5.13 15.03 -5.36
N LEU A 106 5.76 15.34 -6.50
CA LEU A 106 7.23 15.48 -6.58
C LEU A 106 7.70 16.89 -6.21
N GLU A 107 6.78 17.84 -6.16
CA GLU A 107 6.98 19.25 -5.87
C GLU A 107 6.95 19.55 -4.37
N ALA A 108 6.65 18.56 -3.54
CA ALA A 108 6.68 18.71 -2.09
C ALA A 108 8.08 19.10 -1.59
N PRO A 109 8.19 20.05 -0.64
CA PRO A 109 9.45 20.37 -0.01
C PRO A 109 10.11 19.13 0.59
N GLN A 110 11.40 18.94 0.31
CA GLN A 110 12.19 17.82 0.83
C GLN A 110 11.59 16.43 0.52
N PHE A 111 10.92 16.30 -0.64
CA PHE A 111 10.27 15.06 -1.10
C PHE A 111 11.09 13.78 -0.82
N ASP A 112 12.36 13.74 -1.25
CA ASP A 112 13.19 12.54 -1.11
C ASP A 112 13.39 12.09 0.34
N ILE A 113 13.49 13.04 1.28
CA ILE A 113 13.65 12.74 2.71
C ILE A 113 12.35 12.17 3.24
N MET A 114 11.23 12.83 2.96
CA MET A 114 9.91 12.37 3.39
C MET A 114 9.58 10.99 2.82
N LYS A 115 9.81 10.78 1.52
CA LYS A 115 9.63 9.50 0.85
C LYS A 115 10.41 8.39 1.55
N ARG A 116 11.70 8.61 1.86
CA ARG A 116 12.52 7.61 2.56
C ARG A 116 11.99 7.29 3.95
N ILE A 117 11.55 8.29 4.72
CA ILE A 117 11.00 8.10 6.07
C ILE A 117 9.70 7.28 6.00
N ILE A 118 8.76 7.69 5.14
CA ILE A 118 7.48 7.01 4.96
C ILE A 118 7.73 5.57 4.51
N GLN A 119 8.56 5.37 3.49
CA GLN A 119 8.85 4.04 2.97
C GLN A 119 9.57 3.15 4.00
N PHE A 120 10.44 3.70 4.82
CA PHE A 120 11.06 2.97 5.93
C PHE A 120 10.00 2.51 6.95
N GLY A 121 9.09 3.40 7.34
CA GLY A 121 7.98 3.09 8.23
C GLY A 121 7.07 1.99 7.68
N CYS A 122 6.60 2.15 6.45
CA CYS A 122 5.75 1.17 5.77
C CYS A 122 6.42 -0.19 5.62
N LYS A 123 7.70 -0.25 5.20
CA LYS A 123 8.47 -1.51 5.14
C LYS A 123 8.60 -2.17 6.51
N GLY A 124 8.78 -1.38 7.56
CA GLY A 124 8.81 -1.87 8.93
C GLY A 124 7.48 -2.49 9.35
N ALA A 125 6.37 -1.79 9.09
CA ALA A 125 5.02 -2.27 9.42
C ALA A 125 4.68 -3.58 8.69
N ILE A 126 4.96 -3.66 7.38
CA ILE A 126 4.76 -4.88 6.58
C ILE A 126 5.54 -6.05 7.17
N LYS A 127 6.84 -5.88 7.45
CA LYS A 127 7.68 -6.95 8.02
C LYS A 127 7.22 -7.42 9.40
N ILE A 128 6.60 -6.54 10.18
CA ILE A 128 6.03 -6.91 11.48
C ILE A 128 4.75 -7.71 11.26
N ALA A 129 3.86 -7.26 10.38
CA ALA A 129 2.59 -7.93 10.06
C ALA A 129 2.80 -9.30 9.40
N GLU A 130 3.82 -9.48 8.56
CA GLU A 130 4.16 -10.78 7.96
C GLU A 130 4.58 -11.84 8.99
N LYS A 131 5.03 -11.41 10.18
CA LYS A 131 5.56 -12.32 11.22
C LYS A 131 4.60 -12.55 12.38
N LEU A 132 3.57 -11.72 12.53
CA LEU A 132 2.70 -11.64 13.71
C LEU A 132 1.23 -11.52 13.32
#